data_AF-A0AAW5KF09-F1
#
_entry.id   AF-A0AAW5KF09-F1
#
_cell.length_a   1.000
_cell.length_b   1.000
_cell.length_c   1.000
_cell.angle_alpha   90.00
_cell.angle_beta   90.00
_cell.angle_gamma   90.00
#
_symmetry.space_group_name_H-M   'P 1'
#
loop_
_entity.id
_entity.type
_entity.pdbx_description
1 polymer ?
#
loop_
_entity_poly.entity_id
_entity_poly.type
_entity_poly.pdbx_seq_one_letter_code
_entity_poly.pdbx_strand_id
1 'polypeptide(L)'
;MIVPVGAHRFSQAMEMGVAVYHSLGRLLRERGLSTAVGDEGGVAPDLPGDEEALALLCQAIEAAGYRPGQDLSIALDAAASEWSQGEGYRLPKRGQPFTPGELAEYWCGLCGRWPIVSLEDPLGESDFTGVAALTARLGGRVQSVGDDL
;
A
#
# COMPACT_ATOMS: atom_id res chain seq x y z
N MET A 1 -2.59 3.87 -0.49
CA MET A 1 -3.89 4.55 -0.31
C MET A 1 -4.49 4.24 1.07
N ILE A 2 -5.41 5.07 1.58
CA ILE A 2 -6.25 4.77 2.76
C ILE A 2 -7.71 4.53 2.34
N VAL A 3 -8.40 3.62 3.01
CA VAL A 3 -9.76 3.21 2.68
C VAL A 3 -10.66 3.37 3.92
N PRO A 4 -11.54 4.36 3.97
CA PRO A 4 -12.39 4.65 5.14
C PRO A 4 -13.58 3.69 5.27
N VAL A 5 -13.28 2.41 5.53
CA VAL A 5 -14.25 1.30 5.59
C VAL A 5 -15.28 1.44 6.72
N GLY A 6 -14.97 2.20 7.78
CA GLY A 6 -15.88 2.43 8.90
C GLY A 6 -16.87 3.58 8.69
N ALA A 7 -16.80 4.31 7.56
CA ALA A 7 -17.70 5.43 7.29
C ALA A 7 -19.10 4.95 6.88
N HIS A 8 -20.14 5.65 7.35
CA HIS A 8 -21.54 5.34 7.00
C HIS A 8 -22.09 6.18 5.84
N ARG A 9 -21.31 7.17 5.37
CA ARG A 9 -21.65 8.05 4.25
C ARG A 9 -20.40 8.62 3.62
N PHE A 10 -20.49 8.98 2.34
CA PHE A 10 -19.36 9.52 1.58
C PHE A 10 -18.75 10.77 2.23
N SER A 11 -19.56 11.70 2.75
CA SER A 11 -19.04 12.91 3.39
C SER A 11 -18.19 12.61 4.63
N GLN A 12 -18.55 11.57 5.39
CA GLN A 12 -17.77 11.11 6.53
C GLN A 12 -16.48 10.43 6.07
N ALA A 13 -16.55 9.57 5.05
CA ALA A 13 -15.36 8.96 4.45
C ALA A 13 -14.35 10.03 4.01
N MET A 14 -14.84 11.12 3.41
CA MET A 14 -14.00 12.24 3.01
C MET A 14 -13.39 12.99 4.19
N GLU A 15 -14.18 13.29 5.22
CA GLU A 15 -13.68 13.91 6.45
C GLU A 15 -12.57 13.06 7.11
N MET A 16 -12.77 11.74 7.19
CA MET A 16 -11.77 10.80 7.69
C MET A 16 -10.48 10.87 6.87
N GLY A 17 -10.59 10.81 5.53
CA GLY A 17 -9.43 10.90 4.65
C GLY A 17 -8.64 12.20 4.81
N VAL A 18 -9.33 13.35 4.88
CA VAL A 18 -8.73 14.67 5.09
C VAL A 18 -8.02 14.77 6.45
N ALA A 19 -8.65 14.26 7.51
CA ALA A 19 -8.06 14.26 8.84
C ALA A 19 -6.77 13.43 8.91
N VAL A 20 -6.76 12.25 8.26
CA VAL A 20 -5.56 11.40 8.15
C VAL A 20 -4.47 12.07 7.32
N TYR A 21 -4.82 12.66 6.17
CA TYR A 21 -3.87 13.37 5.31
C TYR A 21 -3.15 14.52 6.05
N HIS A 22 -3.89 15.36 6.78
CA HIS A 22 -3.27 16.44 7.55
C HIS A 22 -2.47 15.94 8.75
N SER A 23 -2.88 14.82 9.37
CA SER A 23 -2.13 14.19 10.46
C SER A 23 -0.80 13.61 9.95
N LEU A 24 -0.82 12.92 8.80
CA LEU A 24 0.38 12.45 8.12
C LEU A 24 1.35 13.61 7.82
N GLY A 25 0.85 14.72 7.29
CA GLY A 25 1.67 15.91 7.02
C GLY A 25 2.31 16.50 8.28
N ARG A 26 1.67 16.43 9.45
CA ARG A 26 2.30 16.83 10.73
C ARG A 26 3.40 15.87 11.14
N LEU A 27 3.13 14.57 11.13
CA LEU A 27 4.10 13.53 11.48
C LEU A 27 5.37 13.61 10.62
N LEU A 28 5.22 13.84 9.31
CA LEU A 28 6.35 14.02 8.40
C LEU A 28 7.20 15.24 8.76
N ARG A 29 6.57 16.39 9.05
CA ARG A 29 7.30 17.61 9.46
C ARG A 29 8.03 17.41 10.78
N GLU A 30 7.41 16.75 11.75
CA GLU A 30 8.03 16.42 13.05
C GLU A 30 9.26 15.54 12.88
N ARG A 31 9.25 14.64 11.89
CA ARG A 31 10.39 13.78 11.52
C ARG A 31 11.40 14.44 10.58
N GLY A 32 11.19 15.70 10.20
CA GLY A 32 12.08 16.41 9.25
C GLY A 32 12.01 15.87 7.82
N LEU A 33 10.94 15.15 7.45
CA LEU A 33 10.73 14.60 6.12
C LEU A 33 9.97 15.58 5.22
N SER A 34 10.16 15.44 3.91
CA SER A 34 9.47 16.25 2.91
C SER A 34 7.95 16.05 2.98
N THR A 35 7.21 17.16 2.85
CA THR A 35 5.76 17.16 2.61
C THR A 35 5.40 17.70 1.23
N ALA A 36 6.36 17.71 0.29
CA ALA A 36 6.06 17.98 -1.11
C ALA A 36 5.14 16.88 -1.66
N VAL A 37 4.25 17.28 -2.57
CA VAL A 37 3.26 16.37 -3.17
C VAL A 37 3.74 15.86 -4.53
N GLY A 38 3.42 14.61 -4.83
CA GLY A 38 3.54 14.04 -6.17
C GLY A 38 2.30 14.36 -7.03
N ASP A 39 2.22 13.70 -8.19
CA ASP A 39 1.21 13.98 -9.22
C ASP A 39 -0.23 13.74 -8.74
N GLU A 40 -0.43 12.77 -7.84
CA GLU A 40 -1.73 12.42 -7.27
C GLU A 40 -2.09 13.21 -6.00
N GLY A 41 -1.28 14.21 -5.63
CA GLY A 41 -1.49 15.00 -4.42
C GLY A 41 -1.12 14.30 -3.11
N GLY A 42 -0.66 13.06 -3.16
CA GLY A 42 -0.02 12.37 -2.03
C GLY A 42 1.36 12.96 -1.72
N VAL A 43 1.77 12.92 -0.46
CA VAL A 43 3.13 13.32 -0.05
C VAL A 43 4.17 12.29 -0.50
N ALA A 44 5.35 12.75 -0.92
CA ALA A 44 6.44 11.90 -1.42
C ALA A 44 7.74 12.02 -0.59
N PRO A 45 7.73 11.59 0.70
CA PRO A 45 8.93 11.59 1.53
C PRO A 45 9.91 10.48 1.12
N ASP A 46 11.20 10.68 1.39
CA ASP A 46 12.19 9.62 1.24
C ASP A 46 12.13 8.67 2.45
N LEU A 47 11.62 7.45 2.22
CA LEU A 47 11.44 6.42 3.24
C LEU A 47 12.36 5.23 2.99
N PRO A 48 12.79 4.50 4.04
CA PRO A 48 13.68 3.35 3.91
C PRO A 48 13.05 2.13 3.23
N GLY A 49 11.71 2.05 3.18
CA GLY A 49 10.99 0.99 2.48
C GLY A 49 9.50 0.92 2.83
N ASP A 50 8.81 -0.04 2.20
CA ASP A 50 7.35 -0.15 2.20
C ASP A 50 6.75 -0.33 3.61
N GLU A 51 7.43 -1.07 4.48
CA GLU A 51 7.05 -1.29 5.88
C GLU A 51 6.99 0.04 6.66
N GLU A 52 7.92 0.96 6.42
CA GLU A 52 7.89 2.28 7.09
C GLU A 52 6.76 3.15 6.54
N ALA A 53 6.44 3.04 5.25
CA ALA A 53 5.29 3.72 4.66
C ALA A 53 3.97 3.22 5.28
N LEU A 54 3.81 1.90 5.41
CA LEU A 54 2.64 1.27 6.04
C LEU A 54 2.53 1.65 7.52
N ALA A 55 3.64 1.63 8.25
CA ALA A 55 3.69 2.05 9.65
C ALA A 55 3.29 3.51 9.82
N LEU A 56 3.83 4.40 8.97
CA LEU A 56 3.51 5.82 9.00
C LEU A 56 2.04 6.10 8.68
N LEU A 57 1.45 5.36 7.73
CA LEU A 57 0.01 5.45 7.45
C LEU A 57 -0.84 5.02 8.65
N CYS A 58 -0.48 3.92 9.32
CA CYS A 58 -1.17 3.48 10.53
C CYS A 58 -1.06 4.51 11.66
N GLN A 59 0.13 5.08 11.87
CA GLN A 59 0.34 6.16 12.85
C GLN A 59 -0.47 7.42 12.50
N ALA A 60 -0.59 7.77 11.22
CA ALA A 60 -1.41 8.90 10.79
C ALA A 60 -2.91 8.66 11.02
N ILE A 61 -3.38 7.42 10.83
CA ILE A 61 -4.74 6.99 11.15
C ILE A 61 -5.01 7.15 12.66
N GLU A 62 -4.10 6.65 13.49
CA GLU A 62 -4.19 6.75 14.95
C GLU A 62 -4.13 8.21 15.44
N ALA A 63 -3.20 9.01 14.89
CA ALA A 63 -3.06 10.42 15.21
C ALA A 63 -4.27 11.26 14.79
N ALA A 64 -5.04 10.80 13.80
CA ALA A 64 -6.31 11.40 13.41
C ALA A 64 -7.49 10.95 14.29
N GLY A 65 -7.27 10.07 15.27
CA GLY A 65 -8.28 9.59 16.21
C GLY A 65 -9.07 8.37 15.73
N TYR A 66 -8.57 7.65 14.72
CA TYR A 66 -9.22 6.48 14.13
C TYR A 66 -8.43 5.20 14.37
N ARG A 67 -9.07 4.04 14.22
CA ARG A 67 -8.47 2.71 14.40
C ARG A 67 -8.08 2.09 13.05
N PRO A 68 -6.79 1.77 12.83
CA PRO A 68 -6.37 1.01 11.66
C PRO A 68 -7.07 -0.35 11.56
N GLY A 69 -7.53 -0.71 10.36
CA GLY A 69 -8.23 -1.95 10.05
C GLY A 69 -9.69 -2.02 10.52
N GLN A 70 -10.20 -1.03 11.26
CA GLN A 70 -11.60 -0.95 11.68
C GLN A 70 -12.29 0.27 11.09
N ASP A 71 -11.69 1.46 11.28
CA ASP A 71 -12.24 2.71 10.77
C ASP A 71 -11.62 3.04 9.39
N LEU A 72 -10.30 2.85 9.24
CA LEU A 72 -9.59 2.96 7.97
C LEU A 72 -8.66 1.76 7.74
N SER A 73 -8.70 1.21 6.53
CA SER A 73 -7.78 0.17 6.03
C SER A 73 -6.83 0.76 4.98
N ILE A 74 -5.92 -0.06 4.46
CA ILE A 74 -4.94 0.32 3.45
C ILE A 74 -5.23 -0.43 2.14
N ALA A 75 -5.05 0.26 1.02
CA ALA A 75 -4.95 -0.34 -0.30
C ALA A 75 -3.61 0.05 -0.92
N LEU A 76 -3.04 -0.87 -1.69
CA LEU A 76 -1.76 -0.70 -2.37
C LEU A 76 -1.95 -0.91 -3.87
N ASP A 77 -1.30 -0.06 -4.64
CA ASP A 77 -0.95 -0.32 -6.03
C ASP A 77 0.57 -0.47 -6.06
N ALA A 78 1.02 -1.64 -6.54
CA ALA A 78 2.43 -1.95 -6.66
C ALA A 78 3.00 -1.62 -8.05
N ALA A 79 2.15 -1.53 -9.08
CA ALA A 79 2.56 -1.39 -10.48
C ALA A 79 3.78 -2.27 -10.81
N ALA A 80 3.75 -3.56 -10.43
CA ALA A 80 4.95 -4.39 -10.37
C ALA A 80 5.55 -4.72 -11.75
N SER A 81 4.81 -4.46 -12.84
CA SER A 81 5.33 -4.43 -14.22
C SER A 81 6.58 -3.53 -14.33
N GLU A 82 6.59 -2.38 -13.64
CA GLU A 82 7.71 -1.43 -13.61
C GLU A 82 8.95 -1.96 -12.90
N TRP A 83 8.83 -3.07 -12.15
CA TRP A 83 9.93 -3.71 -11.45
C TRP A 83 10.46 -4.93 -12.19
N SER A 84 9.79 -5.35 -13.28
CA SER A 84 10.14 -6.56 -14.03
C SER A 84 11.55 -6.46 -14.63
N GLN A 85 12.36 -7.48 -14.38
CA GLN A 85 13.70 -7.64 -14.93
C GLN A 85 13.96 -9.11 -15.31
N GLY A 86 13.87 -9.42 -16.60
CA GLY A 86 14.04 -10.78 -17.10
C GLY A 86 12.91 -11.69 -16.59
N GLU A 87 13.27 -12.72 -15.84
CA GLU A 87 12.30 -13.67 -15.25
C GLU A 87 11.92 -13.33 -13.79
N GLY A 88 12.36 -12.18 -13.27
CA GLY A 88 12.10 -11.76 -11.90
C GLY A 88 11.81 -10.28 -11.78
N TYR A 89 11.92 -9.76 -10.55
CA TYR A 89 11.58 -8.39 -10.19
C TYR A 89 12.73 -7.74 -9.44
N ARG A 90 12.86 -6.42 -9.53
CA ARG A 90 13.82 -5.63 -8.75
C ARG A 90 13.16 -4.39 -8.17
N LEU A 91 12.81 -4.45 -6.88
CA LEU A 91 12.14 -3.35 -6.19
C LEU A 91 13.10 -2.14 -6.08
N PRO A 92 12.69 -0.93 -6.50
CA PRO A 92 13.59 0.21 -6.68
C PRO A 92 14.22 0.69 -5.36
N LYS A 93 13.46 0.70 -4.26
CA LYS A 93 14.00 1.11 -2.95
C LYS A 93 14.86 0.06 -2.27
N ARG A 94 14.52 -1.23 -2.43
CA ARG A 94 15.28 -2.33 -1.80
C ARG A 94 16.53 -2.70 -2.60
N GLY A 95 16.50 -2.52 -3.92
CA GLY A 95 17.58 -2.93 -4.83
C GLY A 95 17.83 -4.44 -4.86
N GLN A 96 16.99 -5.24 -4.19
CA GLN A 96 17.12 -6.69 -4.09
C GLN A 96 16.32 -7.35 -5.23
N PRO A 97 16.87 -8.37 -5.91
CA PRO A 97 16.11 -9.16 -6.86
C PRO A 97 15.13 -10.09 -6.14
N PHE A 98 13.98 -10.31 -6.76
CA PHE A 98 12.95 -11.24 -6.33
C PHE A 98 12.57 -12.15 -7.49
N THR A 99 12.42 -13.44 -7.21
CA THR A 99 11.61 -14.31 -8.06
C THR A 99 10.12 -13.99 -7.89
N PRO A 100 9.25 -14.37 -8.84
CA PRO A 100 7.80 -14.26 -8.68
C PRO A 100 7.28 -14.85 -7.36
N GLY A 101 7.81 -16.01 -6.96
CA GLY A 101 7.44 -16.67 -5.71
C GLY A 101 7.85 -15.89 -4.46
N GLU A 102 9.04 -15.31 -4.45
CA GLU A 102 9.52 -14.47 -3.35
C GLU A 102 8.73 -13.16 -3.24
N LEU A 103 8.38 -12.55 -4.37
CA LEU A 103 7.55 -11.34 -4.37
C LEU A 103 6.12 -11.64 -3.90
N ALA A 104 5.54 -12.76 -4.33
CA ALA A 104 4.25 -13.22 -3.82
C ALA A 104 4.27 -13.50 -2.30
N GLU A 105 5.34 -14.11 -1.79
CA GLU A 105 5.54 -14.32 -0.35
C GLU A 105 5.67 -12.99 0.40
N TYR A 106 6.39 -12.04 -0.18
CA TYR A 106 6.53 -10.70 0.37
C TYR A 106 5.17 -10.02 0.57
N TRP A 107 4.31 -10.03 -0.46
CA TRP A 107 2.95 -9.50 -0.37
C TRP A 107 2.10 -10.21 0.67
N CYS A 108 2.17 -11.54 0.74
CA CYS A 108 1.47 -12.31 1.76
C CYS A 108 1.91 -11.91 3.18
N GLY A 109 3.21 -11.68 3.37
CA GLY A 109 3.76 -11.21 4.64
C GLY A 109 3.24 -9.82 5.02
N LEU A 110 3.22 -8.88 4.08
CA LEU A 110 2.68 -7.54 4.33
C LEU A 110 1.20 -7.57 4.66
N CYS A 111 0.38 -8.29 3.87
CA CYS A 111 -1.05 -8.42 4.10
C CYS A 111 -1.39 -9.15 5.41
N GLY A 112 -0.47 -9.97 5.94
CA GLY A 112 -0.64 -10.62 7.24
C GLY A 112 -0.31 -9.72 8.44
N ARG A 113 0.48 -8.66 8.25
CA ARG A 113 0.93 -7.75 9.32
C ARG A 113 0.17 -6.43 9.35
N TRP A 114 -0.30 -5.98 8.20
CA TRP A 114 -0.92 -4.67 8.01
C TRP A 114 -2.37 -4.79 7.59
N PRO A 115 -3.24 -3.79 7.86
CA PRO A 115 -4.65 -3.81 7.50
C PRO A 115 -4.86 -3.54 6.00
N ILE A 116 -4.17 -4.29 5.14
CA ILE A 116 -4.28 -4.20 3.69
C ILE A 116 -5.50 -5.00 3.25
N VAL A 117 -6.41 -4.35 2.55
CA VAL A 117 -7.67 -4.95 2.06
C VAL A 117 -7.75 -5.05 0.55
N SER A 118 -6.86 -4.34 -0.18
CA SER A 118 -6.77 -4.40 -1.63
C SER A 118 -5.32 -4.29 -2.08
N LEU A 119 -4.97 -5.08 -3.08
CA LEU A 119 -3.66 -5.08 -3.73
C LEU A 119 -3.86 -5.08 -5.25
N GLU A 120 -3.33 -4.06 -5.89
CA GLU A 120 -3.38 -3.79 -7.32
C GLU A 120 -2.01 -4.04 -7.95
N ASP A 121 -2.02 -4.70 -9.11
CA ASP A 121 -0.86 -5.12 -9.90
C ASP A 121 0.36 -5.60 -9.07
N PRO A 122 0.18 -6.62 -8.20
CA PRO A 122 1.24 -7.12 -7.34
C PRO A 122 2.38 -7.81 -8.08
N LEU A 123 2.16 -8.22 -9.31
CA LEU A 123 3.10 -8.91 -10.19
C LEU A 123 2.99 -8.30 -11.59
N GLY A 124 3.93 -8.62 -12.47
CA GLY A 124 3.94 -8.06 -13.81
C GLY A 124 2.75 -8.53 -14.66
N GLU A 125 2.34 -7.69 -15.61
CA GLU A 125 1.19 -7.89 -16.52
C GLU A 125 1.19 -9.26 -17.23
N SER A 126 2.37 -9.85 -17.47
CA SER A 126 2.51 -11.14 -18.15
C SER A 126 2.65 -12.35 -17.19
N ASP A 127 2.70 -12.13 -15.88
CA ASP A 127 2.91 -13.18 -14.87
C ASP A 127 1.60 -13.81 -14.38
N PHE A 128 0.80 -14.32 -15.32
CA PHE A 128 -0.49 -14.97 -15.02
C PHE A 128 -0.37 -16.12 -14.02
N THR A 129 0.75 -16.85 -14.04
CA THR A 129 0.98 -17.98 -13.12
C THR A 129 1.19 -17.47 -11.69
N GLY A 130 2.02 -16.45 -11.52
CA GLY A 130 2.24 -15.80 -10.24
C GLY A 130 0.97 -15.15 -9.71
N VAL A 131 0.21 -14.43 -10.56
CA VAL A 131 -1.05 -13.78 -10.17
C VAL A 131 -2.08 -14.82 -9.72
N ALA A 132 -2.24 -15.93 -10.44
CA ALA A 132 -3.13 -17.02 -10.04
C ALA A 132 -2.71 -17.63 -8.69
N ALA A 133 -1.42 -17.86 -8.48
CA ALA A 133 -0.90 -18.39 -7.22
C ALA A 133 -1.12 -17.43 -6.05
N LEU A 134 -0.89 -16.12 -6.25
CA LEU A 134 -1.11 -15.10 -5.22
C LEU A 134 -2.61 -14.97 -4.89
N THR A 135 -3.46 -14.97 -5.91
CA THR A 135 -4.92 -14.94 -5.75
C THR A 135 -5.41 -16.14 -4.95
N ALA A 136 -4.89 -17.34 -5.20
CA ALA A 136 -5.24 -18.54 -4.43
C ALA A 136 -4.85 -18.41 -2.94
N ARG A 137 -3.78 -17.67 -2.62
CA ARG A 137 -3.30 -17.47 -1.24
C ARG A 137 -4.01 -16.34 -0.50
N LEU A 138 -4.37 -15.25 -1.19
CA LEU A 138 -4.87 -14.01 -0.59
C LEU A 138 -6.31 -13.65 -0.94
N GLY A 139 -6.88 -14.19 -2.02
CA GLY A 139 -8.17 -13.76 -2.57
C GLY A 139 -9.38 -13.97 -1.63
N GLY A 140 -9.24 -14.81 -0.60
CA GLY A 140 -10.25 -14.95 0.45
C GLY A 140 -10.24 -13.84 1.51
N ARG A 141 -9.24 -12.95 1.50
CA ARG A 141 -9.07 -11.90 2.52
C ARG A 141 -8.71 -10.51 1.98
N VAL A 142 -8.06 -10.44 0.81
CA VAL A 142 -7.57 -9.21 0.19
C VAL A 142 -8.10 -9.19 -1.24
N GLN A 143 -8.68 -8.07 -1.65
CA GLN A 143 -9.12 -7.82 -3.02
C GLN A 143 -7.90 -7.79 -3.95
N SER A 144 -7.97 -8.54 -5.05
CA SER A 144 -7.00 -8.46 -6.14
C SER A 144 -7.56 -7.55 -7.23
N VAL A 145 -6.80 -6.54 -7.63
CA VAL A 145 -7.14 -5.62 -8.72
C VAL A 145 -6.07 -5.77 -9.80
N GLY A 146 -6.51 -5.89 -11.06
CA GLY A 146 -5.62 -5.81 -12.22
C GLY A 146 -5.90 -4.49 -12.94
N ASP A 147 -4.87 -3.69 -13.20
CA ASP A 147 -4.93 -2.47 -14.03
C ASP A 147 -4.23 -2.71 -15.38
N ASP A 148 -2.94 -3.04 -15.35
CA ASP A 148 -2.14 -3.41 -16.52
C ASP A 148 -2.35 -4.87 -16.98
N LEU A 149 -2.79 -5.76 -16.07
CA LEU A 149 -2.93 -7.22 -16.25
C LEU A 149 -3.87 -7.68 -17.39
#